data_AF-A0A2M9J1H4-F1
#
_entry.id   AF-A0A2M9J1H4-F1
#
_cell.length_a   1.000
_cell.length_b   1.000
_cell.length_c   1.000
_cell.angle_alpha   90.00
_cell.angle_beta   90.00
_cell.angle_gamma   90.00
#
_symmetry.space_group_name_H-M   'P 1'
#
loop_
_entity.id
_entity.type
_entity.pdbx_description
1 polymer ?
#
loop_
_entity_poly.entity_id
_entity_poly.type
_entity_poly.pdbx_seq_one_letter_code
_entity_poly.pdbx_strand_id
1 'polypeptide(L)'
;MGTGPAAVPPVRRQAGTASATASGRTGAQRAGLAALHGTAGNAAVAEWIQRQEVPGANEAARKNALDPTGHGEWSTFRDMMAQAGFPDSVTDAAWQLVLGGLAEQGRLNDEAMAKFTERQEQRDHRASNTWYQELVQLIGDYLEIDKPTMALWSGGIDTSVYARSKGHTPLEATPFGGVVDKLRLTEDWKLKTPMWNVLSKAFVNRARGPVHIFLRAYNPDSVLIAQEVPQLRVVMALNPAVKLIWHPVYTAPDGKLREVTKGLELAADASYSKRDECVQVLYDYLRLKHDPENANSERAHAEMSDRLAANGNPR
;
A
#
# COMPACT_ATOMS: atom_id res chain seq x y z
N MET A 1 6.91 61.18 37.87
CA MET A 1 5.57 61.47 38.42
C MET A 1 4.61 60.53 37.70
N GLY A 2 3.84 59.64 38.31
CA GLY A 2 3.61 59.28 39.70
C GLY A 2 2.77 58.00 39.75
N THR A 3 2.81 57.36 40.92
CA THR A 3 1.72 56.61 41.58
C THR A 3 1.18 55.32 40.92
N GLY A 4 1.59 54.16 41.48
CA GLY A 4 0.59 53.15 41.91
C GLY A 4 -0.09 53.62 43.22
N PRO A 5 -0.94 52.84 43.92
CA PRO A 5 -1.25 51.40 43.80
C PRO A 5 -2.77 51.08 43.88
N ALA A 6 -3.16 49.79 43.82
CA ALA A 6 -4.11 49.15 44.75
C ALA A 6 -4.37 47.69 44.38
N ALA A 7 -4.42 46.83 45.41
CA ALA A 7 -4.67 45.41 45.35
C ALA A 7 -5.97 45.04 46.11
N VAL A 8 -6.36 43.77 45.96
CA VAL A 8 -7.28 42.94 46.81
C VAL A 8 -8.77 42.93 46.37
N PRO A 9 -9.58 41.84 46.51
CA PRO A 9 -9.38 40.45 47.01
C PRO A 9 -9.86 39.31 46.06
N PRO A 10 -9.71 38.01 46.45
CA PRO A 10 -10.20 36.85 45.71
C PRO A 10 -11.66 36.48 46.06
N VAL A 11 -12.44 36.02 45.07
CA VAL A 11 -13.78 35.45 45.30
C VAL A 11 -13.72 33.93 45.23
N ARG A 12 -14.18 33.33 46.34
CA ARG A 12 -14.27 31.91 46.64
C ARG A 12 -15.51 31.29 45.98
N ARG A 13 -15.36 30.03 45.55
CA ARG A 13 -16.36 29.12 44.98
C ARG A 13 -17.76 29.20 45.62
N GLN A 14 -18.79 29.08 44.77
CA GLN A 14 -19.99 28.30 45.11
C GLN A 14 -20.39 27.37 43.97
N ALA A 15 -20.79 26.17 44.39
CA ALA A 15 -21.25 25.06 43.59
C ALA A 15 -22.63 25.37 42.97
N GLY A 16 -22.73 25.14 41.67
CA GLY A 16 -24.00 25.04 40.95
C GLY A 16 -24.12 23.64 40.39
N THR A 17 -25.02 22.86 41.00
CA THR A 17 -25.47 21.54 40.56
C THR A 17 -26.10 21.62 39.17
N ALA A 18 -25.52 20.88 38.21
CA ALA A 18 -26.20 20.52 36.97
C ALA A 18 -26.23 18.99 36.88
N SER A 19 -27.43 18.46 37.07
CA SER A 19 -27.78 17.06 36.89
C SER A 19 -27.66 16.66 35.42
N ALA A 20 -27.12 15.46 35.25
CA ALA A 20 -27.18 14.55 34.10
C ALA A 20 -28.18 14.86 32.98
N THR A 21 -27.68 14.87 31.74
CA THR A 21 -28.07 13.91 30.67
C THR A 21 -27.15 14.09 29.46
N ALA A 22 -26.11 13.28 29.35
CA ALA A 22 -25.39 13.07 28.09
C ALA A 22 -24.58 11.76 28.18
N SER A 23 -25.29 10.63 28.22
CA SER A 23 -24.70 9.30 28.10
C SER A 23 -25.23 8.66 26.82
N GLY A 24 -24.37 8.57 25.80
CA GLY A 24 -24.65 7.77 24.61
C GLY A 24 -23.73 8.13 23.46
N ARG A 25 -22.87 7.18 23.09
CA ARG A 25 -22.03 7.14 21.86
C ARG A 25 -20.62 7.73 21.93
N THR A 26 -19.83 7.33 22.92
CA THR A 26 -18.35 7.32 22.78
C THR A 26 -17.66 6.09 23.39
N GLY A 27 -18.41 5.17 24.02
CA GLY A 27 -17.84 3.98 24.69
C GLY A 27 -17.78 2.69 23.84
N ALA A 28 -18.51 2.61 22.73
CA ALA A 28 -18.67 1.33 22.01
C ALA A 28 -17.48 0.94 21.10
N GLN A 29 -16.70 1.91 20.60
CA GLN A 29 -15.59 1.63 19.67
C GLN A 29 -14.27 1.24 20.36
N ARG A 30 -14.09 1.57 21.64
CA ARG A 30 -12.90 1.14 22.41
C ARG A 30 -13.07 -0.19 23.12
N ALA A 31 -14.30 -0.69 23.24
CA ALA A 31 -14.58 -1.94 23.93
C ALA A 31 -14.18 -3.19 23.12
N GLY A 32 -14.19 -3.11 21.78
CA GLY A 32 -13.85 -4.26 20.91
C GLY A 32 -12.40 -4.70 20.99
N LEU A 33 -11.47 -3.78 21.25
CA LEU A 33 -10.03 -4.08 21.39
C LEU A 33 -9.61 -4.35 22.85
N ALA A 34 -10.33 -3.78 23.83
CA ALA A 34 -9.98 -3.91 25.25
C ALA A 34 -10.48 -5.20 25.91
N ALA A 35 -11.43 -5.92 25.29
CA ALA A 35 -11.92 -7.20 25.81
C ALA A 35 -10.90 -8.36 25.71
N LEU A 36 -9.77 -8.16 25.02
CA LEU A 36 -8.74 -9.16 24.73
C LEU A 36 -7.64 -9.31 25.80
N HIS A 37 -7.71 -8.60 26.93
CA HIS A 37 -6.61 -8.55 27.91
C HIS A 37 -6.88 -9.25 29.26
N GLY A 38 -7.85 -10.15 29.32
CA GLY A 38 -8.21 -10.86 30.56
C GLY A 38 -7.81 -12.33 30.60
N THR A 39 -6.82 -12.66 31.44
CA THR A 39 -6.57 -13.95 32.13
C THR A 39 -5.82 -15.11 31.43
N ALA A 40 -4.51 -15.15 31.73
CA ALA A 40 -3.72 -16.25 32.30
C ALA A 40 -3.50 -17.61 31.55
N GLY A 41 -2.23 -17.86 31.20
CA GLY A 41 -1.56 -19.13 31.53
C GLY A 41 -1.13 -20.04 30.35
N ASN A 42 0.09 -19.85 29.83
CA ASN A 42 0.96 -20.86 29.18
C ASN A 42 0.34 -22.02 28.36
N ALA A 43 -0.63 -21.72 27.51
CA ALA A 43 -0.94 -22.49 26.32
C ALA A 43 -1.31 -21.47 25.24
N ALA A 44 -0.58 -21.49 24.11
CA ALA A 44 -0.85 -20.64 22.96
C ALA A 44 -2.20 -21.03 22.34
N VAL A 45 -3.28 -20.54 22.92
CA VAL A 45 -4.60 -20.52 22.29
C VAL A 45 -4.57 -19.31 21.37
N ALA A 46 -4.19 -19.54 20.11
CA ALA A 46 -4.43 -18.58 19.05
C ALA A 46 -5.93 -18.25 19.07
N GLU A 47 -6.28 -17.03 19.47
CA GLU A 47 -7.64 -16.54 19.44
C GLU A 47 -7.97 -16.22 17.98
N TRP A 48 -8.42 -17.24 17.25
CA TRP A 48 -8.78 -17.15 15.85
C TRP A 48 -9.99 -16.23 15.69
N ILE A 49 -9.87 -15.20 14.85
CA ILE A 49 -10.97 -14.32 14.42
C ILE A 49 -11.96 -15.17 13.61
N GLN A 50 -12.90 -15.81 14.30
CA GLN A 50 -13.99 -16.55 13.67
C GLN A 50 -15.02 -15.56 13.11
N ARG A 51 -14.81 -15.14 11.86
CA ARG A 51 -15.90 -14.58 11.04
C ARG A 51 -16.70 -15.73 10.45
N GLN A 52 -18.02 -15.65 10.54
CA GLN A 52 -18.92 -16.70 10.04
C GLN A 52 -18.64 -17.04 8.58
N GLU A 53 -18.77 -18.32 8.24
CA GLU A 53 -18.62 -18.83 6.88
C GLU A 53 -19.60 -18.15 5.91
N VAL A 54 -19.07 -17.56 4.83
CA VAL A 54 -19.89 -16.99 3.75
C VAL A 54 -19.66 -17.79 2.45
N PRO A 55 -20.71 -18.37 1.82
CA PRO A 55 -20.58 -19.13 0.58
C PRO A 55 -20.04 -18.31 -0.62
N GLY A 56 -19.22 -18.92 -1.48
CA GLY A 56 -18.84 -18.35 -2.80
C GLY A 56 -17.37 -17.97 -3.01
N ALA A 57 -16.47 -18.27 -2.07
CA ALA A 57 -15.03 -18.06 -2.25
C ALA A 57 -14.31 -19.30 -2.81
N ASN A 58 -13.15 -19.11 -3.45
CA ASN A 58 -12.31 -20.22 -3.94
C ASN A 58 -12.04 -21.21 -2.80
N GLU A 59 -12.33 -22.49 -3.02
CA GLU A 59 -12.31 -23.55 -2.00
C GLU A 59 -10.97 -23.63 -1.25
N ALA A 60 -9.85 -23.43 -1.95
CA ALA A 60 -8.52 -23.43 -1.34
C ALA A 60 -8.32 -22.24 -0.40
N ALA A 61 -8.75 -21.03 -0.80
CA ALA A 61 -8.65 -19.84 0.04
C ALA A 61 -9.56 -19.94 1.27
N ARG A 62 -10.77 -20.51 1.12
CA ARG A 62 -11.67 -20.78 2.25
C ARG A 62 -11.10 -21.81 3.23
N LYS A 63 -10.59 -22.92 2.70
CA LYS A 63 -9.94 -23.96 3.52
C LYS A 63 -8.80 -23.37 4.34
N ASN A 64 -7.95 -22.56 3.71
CA ASN A 64 -6.82 -21.92 4.38
C ASN A 64 -7.29 -20.86 5.38
N ALA A 65 -8.39 -20.16 5.15
CA ALA A 65 -8.95 -19.25 6.15
C ALA A 65 -9.57 -19.97 7.37
N LEU A 66 -10.10 -21.19 7.18
CA LEU A 66 -10.68 -22.02 8.24
C LEU A 66 -9.63 -22.77 9.08
N ASP A 67 -8.53 -23.19 8.45
CA ASP A 67 -7.34 -23.72 9.11
C ASP A 67 -6.09 -22.97 8.61
N PRO A 68 -5.79 -21.80 9.20
CA PRO A 68 -4.65 -20.98 8.79
C PRO A 68 -3.30 -21.68 8.97
N THR A 69 -3.21 -22.62 9.91
CA THR A 69 -1.99 -23.40 10.15
C THR A 69 -1.78 -24.49 9.11
N GLY A 70 -2.85 -24.93 8.44
CA GLY A 70 -2.81 -25.88 7.33
C GLY A 70 -2.28 -25.28 6.02
N HIS A 71 -2.15 -23.95 5.91
CA HIS A 71 -1.52 -23.33 4.75
C HIS A 71 0.00 -23.56 4.79
N GLY A 72 0.57 -24.12 3.72
CA GLY A 72 1.98 -24.54 3.65
C GLY A 72 3.04 -23.43 3.76
N GLU A 73 2.63 -22.18 4.00
CA GLU A 73 3.53 -21.03 4.19
C GLU A 73 3.39 -20.41 5.60
N TRP A 74 2.58 -21.00 6.49
CA TRP A 74 2.37 -20.49 7.85
C TRP A 74 3.68 -20.36 8.64
N SER A 75 4.49 -21.43 8.66
CA SER A 75 5.79 -21.41 9.36
C SER A 75 6.72 -20.34 8.79
N THR A 76 6.82 -20.25 7.47
CA THR A 76 7.62 -19.23 6.77
C THR A 76 7.15 -17.82 7.12
N PHE A 77 5.83 -17.55 7.09
CA PHE A 77 5.27 -16.27 7.46
C PHE A 77 5.59 -15.91 8.92
N ARG A 78 5.32 -16.82 9.86
CA ARG A 78 5.57 -16.61 11.29
C ARG A 78 7.05 -16.32 11.56
N ASP A 79 7.95 -17.10 10.97
CA ASP A 79 9.39 -16.94 11.19
C ASP A 79 9.89 -15.60 10.61
N MET A 80 9.36 -15.15 9.47
CA MET A 80 9.69 -13.84 8.90
C MET A 80 9.11 -12.67 9.72
N MET A 81 7.88 -12.79 10.23
CA MET A 81 7.28 -11.80 11.13
C MET A 81 8.08 -11.68 12.43
N ALA A 82 8.49 -12.81 13.03
CA ALA A 82 9.35 -12.81 14.20
C ALA A 82 10.71 -12.14 13.93
N GLN A 83 11.35 -12.43 12.78
CA GLN A 83 12.60 -11.77 12.38
C GLN A 83 12.44 -10.26 12.17
N ALA A 84 11.27 -9.82 11.70
CA ALA A 84 10.95 -8.41 11.55
C ALA A 84 10.47 -7.75 12.87
N GLY A 85 10.46 -8.49 13.98
CA GLY A 85 10.18 -7.99 15.33
C GLY A 85 8.69 -7.86 15.66
N PHE A 86 7.81 -8.54 14.92
CA PHE A 86 6.38 -8.51 15.18
C PHE A 86 6.02 -9.38 16.40
N PRO A 87 5.09 -8.92 17.26
CA PRO A 87 4.51 -9.77 18.30
C PRO A 87 3.75 -10.97 17.71
N ASP A 88 3.75 -12.09 18.41
CA ASP A 88 3.01 -13.30 18.00
C ASP A 88 1.52 -13.01 17.77
N SER A 89 0.89 -12.20 18.64
CA SER A 89 -0.52 -11.83 18.49
C SER A 89 -0.81 -11.04 17.21
N VAL A 90 0.10 -10.17 16.79
CA VAL A 90 -0.01 -9.43 15.52
C VAL A 90 0.24 -10.37 14.35
N THR A 91 1.17 -11.32 14.50
CA THR A 91 1.47 -12.33 13.49
C THR A 91 0.26 -13.20 13.20
N ASP A 92 -0.32 -13.82 14.23
CA ASP A 92 -1.51 -14.67 14.09
C ASP A 92 -2.68 -13.90 13.45
N ALA A 93 -2.96 -12.70 13.93
CA ALA A 93 -4.04 -11.86 13.41
C ALA A 93 -3.79 -11.42 11.96
N ALA A 94 -2.57 -11.00 11.61
CA ALA A 94 -2.23 -10.60 10.25
C ALA A 94 -2.37 -11.78 9.28
N TRP A 95 -1.96 -12.98 9.68
CA TRP A 95 -2.11 -14.19 8.86
C TRP A 95 -3.57 -14.51 8.57
N GLN A 96 -4.42 -14.46 9.60
CA GLN A 96 -5.86 -14.66 9.45
C GLN A 96 -6.48 -13.61 8.53
N LEU A 97 -6.08 -12.34 8.67
CA LEU A 97 -6.59 -11.26 7.85
C LEU A 97 -6.17 -11.39 6.39
N VAL A 98 -4.95 -11.85 6.12
CA VAL A 98 -4.48 -12.15 4.76
C VAL A 98 -5.28 -13.30 4.14
N LEU A 99 -5.40 -14.44 4.83
CA LEU A 99 -6.07 -15.63 4.27
C LEU A 99 -7.59 -15.43 4.15
N GLY A 100 -8.23 -14.85 5.17
CA GLY A 100 -9.64 -14.48 5.13
C GLY A 100 -9.93 -13.44 4.05
N GLY A 101 -9.03 -12.48 3.85
CA GLY A 101 -9.14 -11.49 2.77
C GLY A 101 -9.01 -12.10 1.38
N LEU A 102 -8.12 -13.10 1.18
CA LEU A 102 -8.02 -13.83 -0.09
C LEU A 102 -9.30 -14.61 -0.39
N ALA A 103 -9.88 -15.27 0.62
CA ALA A 103 -11.15 -15.97 0.48
C ALA A 103 -12.26 -14.98 0.09
N GLU A 104 -12.44 -13.92 0.89
CA GLU A 104 -13.46 -12.90 0.64
C GLU A 104 -13.30 -12.23 -0.73
N GLN A 105 -12.06 -12.00 -1.18
CA GLN A 105 -11.82 -11.40 -2.49
C GLN A 105 -12.33 -12.28 -3.64
N GLY A 106 -12.24 -13.60 -3.51
CA GLY A 106 -12.81 -14.53 -4.49
C GLY A 106 -14.31 -14.32 -4.63
N ARG A 107 -15.02 -14.28 -3.50
CA ARG A 107 -16.46 -14.03 -3.44
C ARG A 107 -16.83 -12.66 -4.03
N LEU A 108 -16.10 -11.61 -3.66
CA LEU A 108 -16.33 -10.26 -4.19
C LEU A 108 -16.08 -10.17 -5.70
N ASN A 109 -15.10 -10.90 -6.22
CA ASN A 109 -14.83 -10.95 -7.65
C ASN A 109 -16.00 -11.60 -8.41
N ASP A 110 -16.53 -12.71 -7.92
CA ASP A 110 -17.65 -13.43 -8.52
C ASP A 110 -18.94 -12.60 -8.46
N GLU A 111 -19.23 -12.01 -7.30
CA GLU A 111 -20.38 -11.10 -7.14
C GLU A 111 -20.28 -9.87 -8.02
N ALA A 112 -19.09 -9.29 -8.16
CA ALA A 112 -18.88 -8.13 -9.01
C ALA A 112 -19.31 -8.45 -10.46
N MET A 113 -18.90 -9.62 -10.97
CA MET A 113 -19.22 -10.06 -12.32
C MET A 113 -20.71 -10.43 -12.48
N ALA A 114 -21.35 -10.97 -11.44
CA ALA A 114 -22.74 -11.41 -11.49
C ALA A 114 -23.74 -10.25 -11.34
N LYS A 115 -23.41 -9.22 -10.54
CA LYS A 115 -24.36 -8.18 -10.13
C LYS A 115 -24.22 -6.86 -10.87
N PHE A 116 -23.03 -6.53 -11.38
CA PHE A 116 -22.76 -5.21 -11.96
C PHE A 116 -22.30 -5.30 -13.41
N THR A 117 -22.82 -4.42 -14.25
CA THR A 117 -22.41 -4.30 -15.67
C THR A 117 -21.35 -3.23 -15.85
N GLU A 118 -21.38 -2.18 -15.04
CA GLU A 118 -20.44 -1.06 -15.13
C GLU A 118 -19.10 -1.38 -14.48
N ARG A 119 -18.01 -1.11 -15.20
CA ARG A 119 -16.64 -1.40 -14.72
C ARG A 119 -16.30 -0.69 -13.42
N GLN A 120 -16.81 0.53 -13.22
CA GLN A 120 -16.52 1.29 -12.02
C GLN A 120 -17.20 0.67 -10.79
N GLU A 121 -18.47 0.27 -10.91
CA GLU A 121 -19.20 -0.40 -9.83
C GLU A 121 -18.56 -1.76 -9.48
N GLN A 122 -18.12 -2.52 -10.49
CA GLN A 122 -17.35 -3.75 -10.26
C GLN A 122 -16.05 -3.49 -9.47
N ARG A 123 -15.33 -2.41 -9.79
CA ARG A 123 -14.10 -2.01 -9.08
C ARG A 123 -14.41 -1.61 -7.63
N ASP A 124 -15.46 -0.82 -7.43
CA ASP A 124 -15.85 -0.34 -6.11
C ASP A 124 -16.32 -1.50 -5.21
N HIS A 125 -17.11 -2.45 -5.74
CA HIS A 125 -17.51 -3.66 -5.02
C HIS A 125 -16.31 -4.51 -4.62
N ARG A 126 -15.35 -4.75 -5.53
CA ARG A 126 -14.13 -5.51 -5.22
C ARG A 126 -13.24 -4.84 -4.18
N ALA A 127 -13.29 -3.51 -4.08
CA ALA A 127 -12.54 -2.75 -3.09
C ALA A 127 -13.18 -2.76 -1.69
N SER A 128 -14.39 -3.32 -1.53
CA SER A 128 -15.13 -3.36 -0.25
C SER A 128 -14.65 -4.43 0.75
N ASN A 129 -13.56 -5.15 0.44
CA ASN A 129 -13.03 -6.24 1.26
C ASN A 129 -12.58 -5.75 2.66
N THR A 130 -13.40 -6.01 3.68
CA THR A 130 -13.19 -5.52 5.05
C THR A 130 -12.01 -6.19 5.75
N TRP A 131 -11.67 -7.44 5.41
CA TRP A 131 -10.51 -8.13 5.94
C TRP A 131 -9.21 -7.39 5.60
N TYR A 132 -9.09 -6.93 4.36
CA TYR A 132 -7.94 -6.14 3.91
C TYR A 132 -7.91 -4.75 4.54
N GLN A 133 -9.06 -4.14 4.81
CA GLN A 133 -9.11 -2.86 5.55
C GLN A 133 -8.66 -3.03 7.01
N GLU A 134 -9.05 -4.12 7.67
CA GLU A 134 -8.60 -4.44 9.02
C GLU A 134 -7.14 -4.86 9.08
N LEU A 135 -6.65 -5.55 8.05
CA LEU A 135 -5.22 -5.81 7.91
C LEU A 135 -4.47 -4.49 7.96
N VAL A 136 -4.83 -3.52 7.12
CA VAL A 136 -4.21 -2.19 7.09
C VAL A 136 -4.26 -1.49 8.45
N GLN A 137 -5.36 -1.61 9.20
CA GLN A 137 -5.46 -1.03 10.55
C GLN A 137 -4.50 -1.71 11.53
N LEU A 138 -4.36 -3.03 11.45
CA LEU A 138 -3.45 -3.81 12.29
C LEU A 138 -1.98 -3.53 11.96
N ILE A 139 -1.62 -3.52 10.67
CA ILE A 139 -0.21 -3.49 10.24
C ILE A 139 0.28 -2.08 9.90
N GLY A 140 -0.56 -1.06 9.96
CA GLY A 140 -0.25 0.26 9.44
C GLY A 140 1.07 0.81 9.97
N ASP A 141 1.30 0.68 11.27
CA ASP A 141 2.53 1.13 11.94
C ASP A 141 3.77 0.34 11.57
N TYR A 142 3.64 -0.77 10.85
CA TYR A 142 4.73 -1.58 10.34
C TYR A 142 4.96 -1.37 8.83
N LEU A 143 4.36 -0.33 8.25
CA LEU A 143 4.66 0.19 6.90
C LEU A 143 5.62 1.39 6.95
N GLU A 144 6.53 1.41 7.92
CA GLU A 144 7.42 2.55 8.14
C GLU A 144 8.44 2.73 7.00
N ILE A 145 8.80 3.99 6.78
CA ILE A 145 9.81 4.41 5.82
C ILE A 145 11.14 4.51 6.58
N ASP A 146 12.01 3.52 6.38
CA ASP A 146 13.31 3.39 7.06
C ASP A 146 14.44 4.20 6.40
N LYS A 147 14.19 4.74 5.20
CA LYS A 147 15.08 5.68 4.50
C LYS A 147 14.57 7.10 4.62
N PRO A 148 15.37 8.12 4.25
CA PRO A 148 14.91 9.51 4.29
C PRO A 148 13.66 9.79 3.46
N THR A 149 13.44 9.02 2.37
CA THR A 149 12.34 9.24 1.45
C THR A 149 11.69 7.94 0.98
N MET A 150 10.42 8.04 0.61
CA MET A 150 9.61 6.97 0.04
C MET A 150 9.93 6.81 -1.44
N ALA A 151 9.83 5.57 -1.94
CA ALA A 151 9.77 5.26 -3.35
C ALA A 151 8.45 4.58 -3.72
N LEU A 152 7.93 4.94 -4.89
CA LEU A 152 6.91 4.20 -5.62
C LEU A 152 7.45 3.83 -7.00
N TRP A 153 6.90 2.80 -7.62
CA TRP A 153 7.45 2.30 -8.88
C TRP A 153 6.39 1.66 -9.77
N SER A 154 6.69 1.61 -11.07
CA SER A 154 5.90 0.88 -12.07
C SER A 154 6.82 0.30 -13.15
N GLY A 155 6.46 -0.88 -13.64
CA GLY A 155 7.16 -1.56 -14.73
C GLY A 155 7.99 -2.77 -14.33
N GLY A 156 7.85 -3.29 -13.11
CA GLY A 156 8.39 -4.59 -12.66
C GLY A 156 9.31 -4.48 -11.44
N ILE A 157 9.43 -5.58 -10.68
CA ILE A 157 10.02 -5.64 -9.33
C ILE A 157 11.46 -5.13 -9.26
N ASP A 158 12.25 -5.28 -10.33
CA ASP A 158 13.62 -4.74 -10.39
C ASP A 158 13.66 -3.21 -10.17
N THR A 159 12.57 -2.52 -10.52
CA THR A 159 12.42 -1.07 -10.29
C THR A 159 12.32 -0.76 -8.80
N SER A 160 11.67 -1.62 -8.01
CA SER A 160 11.65 -1.54 -6.54
C SER A 160 13.06 -1.68 -5.97
N VAL A 161 13.79 -2.72 -6.41
CA VAL A 161 15.17 -2.99 -5.99
C VAL A 161 16.09 -1.81 -6.36
N TYR A 162 15.93 -1.27 -7.56
CA TYR A 162 16.67 -0.09 -8.00
C TYR A 162 16.38 1.13 -7.13
N ALA A 163 15.12 1.45 -6.89
CA ALA A 163 14.72 2.55 -6.01
C ALA A 163 15.29 2.39 -4.59
N ARG A 164 15.32 1.16 -4.08
CA ARG A 164 15.94 0.82 -2.80
C ARG A 164 17.43 1.08 -2.79
N SER A 165 18.14 0.68 -3.84
CA SER A 165 19.59 0.92 -3.99
C SER A 165 19.94 2.41 -4.10
N LYS A 166 19.01 3.24 -4.59
CA LYS A 166 19.10 4.71 -4.62
C LYS A 166 18.84 5.37 -3.26
N GLY A 167 18.56 4.58 -2.23
CA GLY A 167 18.39 5.07 -0.87
C GLY A 167 16.95 5.49 -0.53
N HIS A 168 15.97 4.96 -1.23
CA HIS A 168 14.54 5.19 -0.96
C HIS A 168 13.87 3.92 -0.40
N THR A 169 12.74 4.07 0.28
CA THR A 169 11.97 2.91 0.79
C THR A 169 10.78 2.63 -0.14
N PRO A 170 10.80 1.56 -0.95
CA PRO A 170 9.59 1.04 -1.59
C PRO A 170 8.73 0.23 -0.59
N LEU A 171 7.48 -0.06 -0.97
CA LEU A 171 6.54 -0.82 -0.12
C LEU A 171 7.12 -2.17 0.31
N GLU A 172 7.75 -2.90 -0.63
CA GLU A 172 8.33 -4.23 -0.38
C GLU A 172 9.55 -4.18 0.55
N ALA A 173 10.10 -3.00 0.82
CA ALA A 173 11.20 -2.81 1.77
C ALA A 173 10.72 -2.42 3.18
N THR A 174 9.41 -2.24 3.39
CA THR A 174 8.85 -2.03 4.72
C THR A 174 8.83 -3.35 5.52
N PRO A 175 8.82 -3.31 6.87
CA PRO A 175 8.79 -4.53 7.69
C PRO A 175 7.68 -5.51 7.27
N PHE A 176 6.43 -5.05 7.14
CA PHE A 176 5.33 -5.93 6.74
C PHE A 176 5.35 -6.23 5.23
N GLY A 177 5.59 -5.21 4.39
CA GLY A 177 5.59 -5.38 2.94
C GLY A 177 6.64 -6.41 2.47
N GLY A 178 7.82 -6.41 3.09
CA GLY A 178 8.88 -7.38 2.78
C GLY A 178 8.61 -8.80 3.26
N VAL A 179 7.74 -8.99 4.26
CA VAL A 179 7.23 -10.32 4.63
C VAL A 179 6.29 -10.82 3.54
N VAL A 180 5.29 -10.02 3.16
CA VAL A 180 4.25 -10.42 2.21
C VAL A 180 4.78 -10.60 0.79
N ASP A 181 5.78 -9.81 0.38
CA ASP A 181 6.45 -9.92 -0.94
C ASP A 181 7.08 -11.31 -1.16
N LYS A 182 7.58 -11.93 -0.09
CA LYS A 182 8.24 -13.25 -0.14
C LYS A 182 7.28 -14.43 -0.14
N LEU A 183 5.98 -14.18 0.05
CA LEU A 183 4.96 -15.23 0.12
C LEU A 183 4.31 -15.44 -1.25
N ARG A 184 4.16 -16.71 -1.60
CA ARG A 184 3.39 -17.10 -2.78
C ARG A 184 1.91 -16.81 -2.55
N LEU A 185 1.35 -17.25 -1.44
CA LEU A 185 -0.06 -17.22 -1.01
C LEU A 185 -1.04 -17.91 -1.99
N THR A 186 -1.05 -17.48 -3.24
CA THR A 186 -1.86 -18.03 -4.33
C THR A 186 -1.27 -17.61 -5.67
N GLU A 187 -1.49 -18.42 -6.70
CA GLU A 187 -1.15 -18.08 -8.10
C GLU A 187 -2.15 -17.11 -8.72
N ASP A 188 -3.36 -16.99 -8.16
CA ASP A 188 -4.38 -16.10 -8.70
C ASP A 188 -4.15 -14.65 -8.25
N TRP A 189 -3.51 -13.88 -9.14
CA TRP A 189 -3.29 -12.46 -8.97
C TRP A 189 -4.58 -11.64 -8.76
N LYS A 190 -5.75 -12.12 -9.19
CA LYS A 190 -7.03 -11.43 -8.93
C LYS A 190 -7.41 -11.43 -7.44
N LEU A 191 -6.80 -12.31 -6.65
CA LEU A 191 -6.99 -12.37 -5.20
C LEU A 191 -5.93 -11.54 -4.47
N LYS A 192 -4.66 -11.58 -4.93
CA LYS A 192 -3.54 -10.83 -4.32
C LYS A 192 -3.56 -9.34 -4.63
N THR A 193 -3.91 -8.95 -5.86
CA THR A 193 -3.81 -7.55 -6.30
C THR A 193 -4.60 -6.59 -5.39
N PRO A 194 -5.83 -6.88 -4.98
CA PRO A 194 -6.58 -5.98 -4.08
C PRO A 194 -5.93 -5.81 -2.70
N MET A 195 -5.24 -6.83 -2.16
CA MET A 195 -4.45 -6.70 -0.93
C MET A 195 -3.32 -5.69 -1.12
N TRP A 196 -2.53 -5.84 -2.20
CA TRP A 196 -1.45 -4.91 -2.52
C TRP A 196 -1.96 -3.48 -2.73
N ASN A 197 -3.14 -3.31 -3.33
CA ASN A 197 -3.74 -1.99 -3.51
C ASN A 197 -4.03 -1.29 -2.17
N VAL A 198 -4.59 -2.01 -1.19
CA VAL A 198 -4.88 -1.39 0.12
C VAL A 198 -3.61 -1.13 0.91
N LEU A 199 -2.62 -2.02 0.84
CA LEU A 199 -1.31 -1.84 1.48
C LEU A 199 -0.59 -0.63 0.88
N SER A 200 -0.64 -0.48 -0.44
CA SER A 200 -0.02 0.65 -1.11
C SER A 200 -0.68 1.98 -0.73
N LYS A 201 -2.02 2.04 -0.66
CA LYS A 201 -2.74 3.21 -0.15
C LYS A 201 -2.36 3.55 1.30
N ALA A 202 -2.22 2.54 2.15
CA ALA A 202 -1.80 2.73 3.53
C ALA A 202 -0.35 3.25 3.62
N PHE A 203 0.52 2.72 2.77
CA PHE A 203 1.92 3.11 2.69
C PHE A 203 2.10 4.56 2.25
N VAL A 204 1.41 5.03 1.20
CA VAL A 204 1.52 6.43 0.75
C VAL A 204 1.08 7.44 1.81
N ASN A 205 0.17 7.07 2.70
CA ASN A 205 -0.23 7.92 3.83
C ASN A 205 0.89 8.14 4.86
N ARG A 206 1.97 7.34 4.79
CA ARG A 206 3.17 7.49 5.63
C ARG A 206 4.17 8.49 5.07
N ALA A 207 3.96 9.05 3.88
CA ALA A 207 4.89 10.00 3.28
C ALA A 207 5.09 11.25 4.16
N ARG A 208 6.34 11.51 4.56
CA ARG A 208 6.72 12.67 5.40
C ARG A 208 7.51 13.74 4.65
N GLY A 209 8.06 13.39 3.49
CA GLY A 209 8.93 14.25 2.67
C GLY A 209 8.80 13.89 1.19
N PRO A 210 9.81 14.21 0.37
CA PRO A 210 9.79 13.89 -1.05
C PRO A 210 9.50 12.40 -1.31
N VAL A 211 8.69 12.14 -2.34
CA VAL A 211 8.34 10.80 -2.82
C VAL A 211 8.92 10.65 -4.21
N HIS A 212 9.80 9.66 -4.37
CA HIS A 212 10.46 9.36 -5.63
C HIS A 212 9.66 8.28 -6.39
N ILE A 213 9.28 8.57 -7.62
CA ILE A 213 8.45 7.69 -8.45
C ILE A 213 9.28 7.22 -9.64
N PHE A 214 9.62 5.94 -9.66
CA PHE A 214 10.43 5.32 -10.71
C PHE A 214 9.53 4.64 -11.75
N LEU A 215 9.56 5.13 -12.98
CA LEU A 215 8.73 4.65 -14.08
C LEU A 215 9.57 3.94 -15.14
N ARG A 216 9.48 2.61 -15.20
CA ARG A 216 9.98 1.81 -16.34
C ARG A 216 8.91 1.60 -17.41
N ALA A 217 7.65 1.60 -17.00
CA ALA A 217 6.49 1.57 -17.89
C ALA A 217 5.35 2.43 -17.33
N TYR A 218 4.64 3.13 -18.21
CA TYR A 218 3.50 3.97 -17.85
C TYR A 218 2.17 3.29 -18.18
N ASN A 219 1.33 3.12 -17.16
CA ASN A 219 -0.04 2.64 -17.31
C ASN A 219 -0.97 3.51 -16.46
N PRO A 220 -1.92 4.26 -17.04
CA PRO A 220 -2.86 5.09 -16.28
C PRO A 220 -3.81 4.26 -15.40
N ASP A 221 -4.03 2.98 -15.71
CA ASP A 221 -4.83 2.06 -14.89
C ASP A 221 -4.00 1.34 -13.82
N SER A 222 -2.69 1.58 -13.71
CA SER A 222 -1.89 0.96 -12.64
C SER A 222 -2.29 1.50 -11.27
N VAL A 223 -2.00 0.72 -10.23
CA VAL A 223 -2.19 1.12 -8.82
C VAL A 223 -1.49 2.45 -8.54
N LEU A 224 -0.26 2.59 -9.04
CA LEU A 224 0.53 3.81 -8.95
C LEU A 224 -0.23 5.03 -9.47
N ILE A 225 -0.73 4.98 -10.70
CA ILE A 225 -1.32 6.17 -11.34
C ILE A 225 -2.77 6.38 -10.91
N ALA A 226 -3.56 5.31 -10.80
CA ALA A 226 -4.99 5.39 -10.53
C ALA A 226 -5.32 5.55 -9.03
N GLN A 227 -4.42 5.14 -8.13
CA GLN A 227 -4.72 5.08 -6.69
C GLN A 227 -3.69 5.81 -5.83
N GLU A 228 -2.40 5.51 -5.99
CA GLU A 228 -1.33 6.06 -5.13
C GLU A 228 -1.11 7.56 -5.37
N VAL A 229 -1.00 7.98 -6.64
CA VAL A 229 -0.78 9.39 -7.00
C VAL A 229 -1.95 10.28 -6.57
N PRO A 230 -3.24 9.93 -6.81
CA PRO A 230 -4.37 10.67 -6.25
C PRO A 230 -4.34 10.76 -4.73
N GLN A 231 -4.02 9.67 -4.02
CA GLN A 231 -3.92 9.68 -2.57
C GLN A 231 -2.78 10.57 -2.09
N LEU A 232 -1.62 10.55 -2.75
CA LEU A 232 -0.50 11.43 -2.43
C LEU A 232 -0.86 12.90 -2.61
N ARG A 233 -1.71 13.27 -3.58
CA ARG A 233 -2.17 14.66 -3.71
C ARG A 233 -2.96 15.12 -2.48
N VAL A 234 -3.73 14.23 -1.85
CA VAL A 234 -4.40 14.50 -0.57
C VAL A 234 -3.36 14.70 0.53
N VAL A 235 -2.35 13.82 0.62
CA VAL A 235 -1.26 13.95 1.59
C VAL A 235 -0.48 15.26 1.39
N MET A 236 -0.17 15.63 0.16
CA MET A 236 0.54 16.88 -0.19
C MET A 236 -0.24 18.13 0.23
N ALA A 237 -1.57 18.10 0.14
CA ALA A 237 -2.41 19.21 0.60
C ALA A 237 -2.33 19.41 2.13
N LEU A 238 -2.06 18.33 2.88
CA LEU A 238 -1.91 18.34 4.35
C LEU A 238 -0.44 18.52 4.80
N ASN A 239 0.51 18.10 3.98
CA ASN A 239 1.95 18.15 4.25
C ASN A 239 2.72 18.69 3.03
N PRO A 240 3.02 19.99 2.97
CA PRO A 240 3.76 20.62 1.87
C PRO A 240 5.21 20.14 1.68
N ALA A 241 5.77 19.42 2.67
CA ALA A 241 7.09 18.78 2.52
C ALA A 241 7.03 17.58 1.56
N VAL A 242 5.85 17.00 1.34
CA VAL A 242 5.65 15.94 0.36
C VAL A 242 5.60 16.55 -1.03
N LYS A 243 6.54 16.12 -1.87
CA LYS A 243 6.66 16.52 -3.28
C LYS A 243 6.90 15.27 -4.12
N LEU A 244 6.32 15.24 -5.32
CA LEU A 244 6.53 14.14 -6.24
C LEU A 244 7.75 14.42 -7.12
N ILE A 245 8.68 13.47 -7.14
CA ILE A 245 9.89 13.50 -7.98
C ILE A 245 9.82 12.28 -8.88
N TRP A 246 9.83 12.48 -10.19
CA TRP A 246 9.61 11.43 -11.19
C TRP A 246 10.91 11.06 -11.87
N HIS A 247 11.16 9.76 -12.03
CA HIS A 247 12.38 9.19 -12.60
C HIS A 247 12.00 8.23 -13.75
N PRO A 248 12.27 8.56 -15.02
CA PRO A 248 12.08 7.63 -16.13
C PRO A 248 13.25 6.64 -16.13
N VAL A 249 12.94 5.35 -16.07
CA VAL A 249 13.92 4.29 -15.92
C VAL A 249 13.91 3.37 -17.14
N TYR A 250 15.09 2.96 -17.60
CA TYR A 250 15.27 2.02 -18.69
C TYR A 250 16.24 0.91 -18.26
N THR A 251 15.95 -0.34 -18.65
CA THR A 251 16.90 -1.44 -18.46
C THR A 251 17.85 -1.49 -19.65
N ALA A 252 19.11 -1.13 -19.44
CA ALA A 252 20.13 -1.15 -20.48
C ALA A 252 20.47 -2.59 -20.94
N PRO A 253 21.18 -2.77 -22.07
CA PRO A 253 21.58 -4.09 -22.56
C PRO A 253 22.41 -4.92 -21.56
N ASP A 254 23.13 -4.24 -20.66
CA ASP A 254 23.88 -4.87 -19.57
C ASP A 254 22.98 -5.34 -18.38
N GLY A 255 21.65 -5.23 -18.52
CA GLY A 255 20.66 -5.57 -17.51
C GLY A 255 20.52 -4.51 -16.40
N LYS A 256 21.31 -3.42 -16.43
CA LYS A 256 21.28 -2.41 -15.37
C LYS A 256 20.22 -1.35 -15.64
N LEU A 257 19.49 -1.00 -14.59
CA LEU A 257 18.55 0.12 -14.63
C LEU A 257 19.30 1.44 -14.57
N ARG A 258 18.93 2.35 -15.48
CA ARG A 258 19.46 3.72 -15.59
C ARG A 258 18.33 4.69 -15.84
N GLU A 259 18.54 5.94 -15.48
CA GLU A 259 17.55 7.00 -15.65
C GLU A 259 17.75 7.71 -16.99
N VAL A 260 16.65 8.14 -17.61
CA VAL A 260 16.67 8.76 -18.94
C VAL A 260 16.69 10.28 -18.81
N THR A 261 17.71 10.92 -19.38
CA THR A 261 17.82 12.39 -19.42
C THR A 261 16.94 12.99 -20.53
N LYS A 262 16.70 14.31 -20.50
CA LYS A 262 16.04 15.04 -21.58
C LYS A 262 16.76 14.92 -22.93
N GLY A 263 18.08 14.72 -22.90
CA GLY A 263 18.89 14.49 -24.09
C GLY A 263 18.76 13.07 -24.66
N LEU A 264 17.89 12.23 -24.08
CA LEU A 264 17.73 10.82 -24.41
C LEU A 264 19.02 10.01 -24.19
N GLU A 265 19.74 10.35 -23.12
CA GLU A 265 20.93 9.64 -22.66
C GLU A 265 20.61 8.84 -21.38
N LEU A 266 21.37 7.77 -21.14
CA LEU A 266 21.26 6.98 -19.92
C LEU A 266 22.23 7.51 -18.86
N ALA A 267 21.70 7.92 -17.72
CA ALA A 267 22.45 8.48 -16.61
C ALA A 267 22.20 7.71 -15.30
N ALA A 268 23.04 7.98 -14.30
CA ALA A 268 22.84 7.45 -12.95
C ALA A 268 21.70 8.16 -12.19
N ASP A 269 21.34 9.38 -12.61
CA ASP A 269 20.28 10.20 -12.00
C ASP A 269 19.71 11.17 -13.04
N ALA A 270 18.38 11.17 -13.20
CA ALA A 270 17.62 12.09 -14.02
C ALA A 270 16.18 12.19 -13.48
N SER A 271 15.87 13.33 -12.86
CA SER A 271 14.57 13.52 -12.19
C SER A 271 13.78 14.71 -12.71
N TYR A 272 12.46 14.62 -12.56
CA TYR A 272 11.49 15.56 -13.10
C TYR A 272 10.42 15.89 -12.07
N SER A 273 9.99 17.15 -12.04
CA SER A 273 8.94 17.59 -11.11
C SER A 273 7.53 17.26 -11.61
N LYS A 274 7.38 16.92 -12.90
CA LYS A 274 6.09 16.68 -13.55
C LYS A 274 6.04 15.28 -14.14
N ARG A 275 4.93 14.58 -13.89
CA ARG A 275 4.62 13.27 -14.47
C ARG A 275 4.73 13.30 -15.99
N ASP A 276 4.06 14.24 -16.64
CA ASP A 276 3.93 14.24 -18.10
C ASP A 276 5.29 14.43 -18.79
N GLU A 277 6.19 15.20 -18.18
CA GLU A 277 7.57 15.36 -18.64
C GLU A 277 8.36 14.06 -18.51
N CYS A 278 8.28 13.39 -17.36
CA CYS A 278 8.90 12.07 -17.15
C CYS A 278 8.38 11.02 -18.14
N VAL A 279 7.06 10.97 -18.35
CA VAL A 279 6.44 10.01 -19.28
C VAL A 279 6.84 10.31 -20.71
N GLN A 280 6.86 11.58 -21.12
CA GLN A 280 7.31 12.00 -22.45
C GLN A 280 8.75 11.58 -22.71
N VAL A 281 9.68 11.86 -21.78
CA VAL A 281 11.09 11.47 -21.92
C VAL A 281 11.26 9.95 -22.02
N LEU A 282 10.54 9.18 -21.19
CA LEU A 282 10.55 7.72 -21.26
C LEU A 282 10.08 7.21 -22.63
N TYR A 283 8.97 7.76 -23.14
CA TYR A 283 8.38 7.36 -24.41
C TYR A 283 9.28 7.74 -25.59
N ASP A 284 9.85 8.95 -25.59
CA ASP A 284 10.77 9.37 -26.63
C ASP A 284 12.03 8.51 -26.65
N TYR A 285 12.56 8.12 -25.49
CA TYR A 285 13.70 7.21 -25.44
C TYR A 285 13.34 5.82 -25.98
N LEU A 286 12.23 5.23 -25.52
CA LEU A 286 11.78 3.93 -26.01
C LEU A 286 11.51 3.97 -27.53
N ARG A 287 11.00 5.07 -28.06
CA ARG A 287 10.70 5.20 -29.49
C ARG A 287 11.92 5.45 -30.37
N LEU A 288 12.86 6.28 -29.90
CA LEU A 288 13.96 6.80 -30.72
C LEU A 288 15.32 6.15 -30.45
N LYS A 289 15.49 5.53 -29.28
CA LYS A 289 16.77 5.02 -28.78
C LYS A 289 16.74 3.56 -28.33
N HIS A 290 15.57 2.94 -28.22
CA HIS A 290 15.50 1.52 -27.90
C HIS A 290 16.24 0.71 -28.95
N ASP A 291 17.14 -0.15 -28.47
CA ASP A 291 17.80 -1.17 -29.27
C ASP A 291 16.85 -2.38 -29.36
N PRO A 292 16.38 -2.76 -30.56
CA PRO A 292 15.50 -3.92 -30.74
C PRO A 292 16.10 -5.24 -30.24
N GLU A 293 17.43 -5.35 -30.16
CA GLU A 293 18.11 -6.54 -29.63
C GLU A 293 18.17 -6.55 -28.09
N ASN A 294 17.76 -5.47 -27.42
CA ASN A 294 17.76 -5.39 -25.96
C ASN A 294 16.51 -6.05 -25.36
N ALA A 295 16.58 -7.37 -25.20
CA ALA A 295 15.54 -8.19 -24.56
C ALA A 295 15.14 -7.70 -23.15
N ASN A 296 16.04 -7.03 -22.42
CA ASN A 296 15.76 -6.56 -21.05
C ASN A 296 14.71 -5.43 -20.98
N SER A 297 14.48 -4.74 -22.10
CA SER A 297 13.49 -3.66 -22.21
C SER A 297 12.41 -3.91 -23.25
N GLU A 298 12.40 -5.10 -23.87
CA GLU A 298 11.43 -5.49 -24.91
C GLU A 298 9.99 -5.31 -24.43
N ARG A 299 9.67 -5.79 -23.23
CA ARG A 299 8.33 -5.66 -22.65
C ARG A 299 7.90 -4.20 -22.49
N ALA A 300 8.77 -3.35 -21.95
CA ALA A 300 8.45 -1.94 -21.75
C ALA A 300 8.24 -1.21 -23.08
N HIS A 301 9.06 -1.56 -24.09
CA HIS A 301 8.92 -1.06 -25.46
C HIS A 301 7.61 -1.53 -26.13
N ALA A 302 7.25 -2.80 -25.98
CA ALA A 302 6.01 -3.36 -26.50
C ALA A 302 4.78 -2.71 -25.85
N GLU A 303 4.73 -2.62 -24.52
CA GLU A 303 3.63 -1.98 -23.79
C GLU A 303 3.46 -0.50 -24.19
N MET A 304 4.56 0.22 -24.44
CA MET A 304 4.54 1.60 -24.95
C MET A 304 3.98 1.65 -26.39
N SER A 305 4.45 0.77 -27.26
CA SER A 305 4.03 0.70 -28.67
C SER A 305 2.52 0.44 -28.79
N ASP A 306 2.00 -0.53 -28.03
CA ASP A 306 0.58 -0.87 -28.02
C ASP A 306 -0.29 0.32 -27.59
N ARG A 307 0.20 1.12 -26.64
CA ARG A 307 -0.51 2.32 -26.16
C ARG A 307 -0.50 3.45 -27.18
N LEU A 308 0.61 3.69 -27.85
CA LEU A 308 0.66 4.70 -28.91
C LEU A 308 -0.29 4.33 -30.05
N ALA A 309 -0.33 3.05 -30.42
CA ALA A 309 -1.27 2.53 -31.42
C ALA A 309 -2.73 2.71 -30.97
N ALA A 310 -3.07 2.38 -29.72
CA ALA A 310 -4.42 2.55 -29.18
C ALA A 310 -4.89 4.03 -29.13
N ASN A 311 -3.95 4.97 -29.03
CA ASN A 311 -4.23 6.41 -28.99
C ASN A 311 -4.19 7.08 -30.38
N GLY A 312 -4.11 6.31 -31.47
CA GLY A 312 -4.15 6.84 -32.84
C GLY A 312 -2.83 7.47 -33.32
N ASN A 313 -1.70 7.20 -32.65
CA ASN A 313 -0.37 7.54 -33.13
C ASN A 313 0.34 6.27 -33.64
N PRO A 314 0.14 5.87 -34.91
CA PRO A 314 0.85 4.74 -35.50
C PRO A 314 2.35 5.05 -35.66
N ARG A 315 3.14 3.98 -35.66
CA ARG A 315 4.62 3.93 -35.67
C ARG A 315 5.29 4.96 -36.59
#